data_AF-A0A928F526-F1
#
_entry.id   AF-A0A928F526-F1
#
_cell.length_a   1.000
_cell.length_b   1.000
_cell.length_c   1.000
_cell.angle_alpha   90.00
_cell.angle_beta   90.00
_cell.angle_gamma   90.00
#
_symmetry.space_group_name_H-M   'P 1'
#
loop_
_entity.id
_entity.type
_entity.pdbx_description
1 polymer ?
#
loop_
_entity_poly.entity_id
_entity_poly.type
_entity_poly.pdbx_seq_one_letter_code
_entity_poly.pdbx_strand_id
1 'polypeptide(L)'
;MRQKFSITVADVTMNIICDETGETVDAAVSELDTQIKTLTSTAGHACTKTEAALLCALDYSTRCMHLKERVQELENYVSEADPTGDTYEASLLRGENENLRAQLAVSRGEYDALLQDNATLFQLNAKLVRQNGEANARADRMHDQVLSILTEVRELREKLTAMCVETRAPSASYSAYEEEPAIEVTPAEQQVTRKYEQMDLDEILNTAPKGGRPTPPTAPLLDATGDEDTPPSISDVLDFNTGAQ
;
A
#
# COMPACT_ATOMS: atom_id res chain seq x y z
N MET A 1 39.85 -40.41 -23.74
CA MET A 1 40.51 -41.73 -23.54
C MET A 1 40.54 -42.35 -24.90
N ARG A 2 41.73 -42.52 -25.48
CA ARG A 2 41.87 -42.95 -26.87
C ARG A 2 41.41 -44.39 -27.04
N GLN A 3 40.35 -44.59 -27.81
CA GLN A 3 39.80 -45.90 -28.14
C GLN A 3 40.21 -46.29 -29.56
N LYS A 4 40.41 -47.59 -29.78
CA LYS A 4 40.78 -48.14 -31.08
C LYS A 4 39.53 -48.64 -31.79
N PHE A 5 39.25 -48.10 -32.97
CA PHE A 5 38.11 -48.47 -33.81
C PHE A 5 38.59 -49.16 -35.08
N SER A 6 37.85 -50.16 -35.54
CA SER A 6 38.06 -50.80 -36.84
C SER A 6 36.98 -50.31 -37.79
N ILE A 7 37.38 -49.53 -38.80
CA ILE A 7 36.46 -48.84 -39.71
C ILE A 7 36.71 -49.26 -41.16
N THR A 8 35.70 -49.11 -42.00
CA THR A 8 35.80 -49.40 -43.44
C THR A 8 35.33 -48.20 -44.23
N VAL A 9 36.21 -47.64 -45.06
CA VAL A 9 35.94 -46.47 -45.91
C VAL A 9 36.32 -46.81 -47.34
N ALA A 10 35.39 -46.64 -48.29
CA ALA A 10 35.59 -46.92 -49.71
C ALA A 10 36.23 -48.30 -49.99
N ASP A 11 35.74 -49.33 -49.29
CA ASP A 11 36.21 -50.72 -49.31
C ASP A 11 37.61 -50.96 -48.71
N VAL A 12 38.17 -49.97 -48.01
CA VAL A 12 39.46 -50.08 -47.30
C VAL A 12 39.20 -50.20 -45.81
N THR A 13 39.53 -51.35 -45.24
CA THR A 13 39.48 -51.59 -43.80
C THR A 13 40.72 -51.03 -43.12
N MET A 14 40.56 -50.19 -42.10
CA MET A 14 41.67 -49.61 -41.34
C MET A 14 41.34 -49.48 -39.86
N ASN A 15 42.38 -49.44 -39.02
CA ASN A 15 42.22 -49.23 -37.59
C ASN A 15 42.65 -47.81 -37.23
N ILE A 16 41.76 -47.05 -36.60
CA ILE A 16 42.03 -45.68 -36.15
C ILE A 16 41.98 -45.59 -34.63
N ILE A 17 42.69 -44.60 -34.09
CA ILE A 17 42.69 -44.30 -32.65
C ILE A 17 42.06 -42.92 -32.51
N CYS A 18 40.91 -42.84 -31.84
CA CYS A 18 40.16 -41.60 -31.66
C CYS A 18 39.75 -41.41 -30.20
N ASP A 19 39.63 -40.17 -29.74
CA ASP A 19 39.12 -39.83 -28.40
C ASP A 19 37.58 -39.68 -28.37
N GLU A 20 36.93 -39.79 -29.53
CA GLU A 20 35.49 -39.66 -29.75
C GLU A 20 34.70 -40.94 -29.48
N THR A 21 33.37 -40.81 -29.40
CA THR A 21 32.44 -41.93 -29.22
C THR A 21 32.31 -42.79 -30.49
N GLY A 22 31.96 -44.07 -30.34
CA GLY A 22 31.74 -44.95 -31.49
C GLY A 22 30.68 -44.44 -32.47
N GLU A 23 29.59 -43.87 -31.95
CA GLU A 23 28.50 -43.32 -32.78
C GLU A 23 28.96 -42.14 -33.64
N THR A 24 29.73 -41.21 -33.09
CA THR A 24 30.27 -40.08 -33.85
C THR A 24 31.31 -40.52 -34.89
N VAL A 25 32.12 -41.54 -34.56
CA VAL A 25 33.07 -42.16 -35.50
C VAL A 25 32.32 -42.84 -36.64
N ASP A 26 31.27 -43.63 -36.37
CA ASP A 26 30.50 -44.33 -37.38
C ASP A 26 29.76 -43.36 -38.31
N ALA A 27 29.19 -42.27 -37.76
CA ALA A 27 28.57 -41.21 -38.55
C ALA A 27 29.59 -40.53 -39.49
N ALA A 28 30.78 -40.20 -38.98
CA ALA A 28 31.85 -39.59 -39.77
C ALA A 28 32.38 -40.53 -40.87
N VAL A 29 32.51 -41.83 -40.57
CA VAL A 29 32.89 -42.86 -41.53
C VAL A 29 31.85 -43.00 -42.64
N SER A 30 30.56 -43.00 -42.28
CA SER A 30 29.46 -43.03 -43.25
C SER A 30 29.48 -41.79 -44.15
N GLU A 31 29.66 -40.59 -43.58
CA GLU A 31 29.73 -39.35 -44.36
C GLU A 31 30.92 -39.38 -45.33
N LEU A 32 32.12 -39.71 -44.83
CA LEU A 32 33.33 -39.81 -45.64
C LEU A 32 33.20 -40.84 -46.77
N ASP A 33 32.63 -42.02 -46.47
CA ASP A 33 32.42 -43.09 -47.46
C ASP A 33 31.47 -42.65 -48.57
N THR A 34 30.39 -41.93 -48.23
CA THR A 34 29.48 -41.38 -49.25
C THR A 34 30.17 -40.34 -50.12
N GLN A 35 30.96 -39.42 -49.54
CA GLN A 35 31.67 -38.39 -50.28
C GLN A 35 32.75 -38.96 -51.22
N ILE A 36 33.49 -39.98 -50.77
CA ILE A 36 34.48 -40.65 -51.63
C ILE A 36 33.79 -41.39 -52.77
N LYS A 37 32.66 -42.07 -52.49
CA LYS A 37 31.88 -42.79 -53.51
C LYS A 37 31.30 -41.84 -54.56
N THR A 38 30.79 -40.67 -54.18
CA THR A 38 30.26 -39.69 -55.16
C THR A 38 31.35 -39.14 -56.07
N LEU A 39 32.51 -38.79 -55.51
CA LEU A 39 33.66 -38.30 -56.28
C LEU A 39 34.24 -39.37 -57.22
N THR A 40 34.26 -40.63 -56.80
CA THR A 40 34.80 -41.74 -57.60
C THR A 40 33.82 -42.25 -58.66
N SER A 41 32.51 -42.07 -58.46
CA SER A 41 31.46 -42.53 -59.39
C SER A 41 31.15 -41.55 -60.53
N THR A 42 31.73 -40.35 -60.50
CA THR A 42 31.44 -39.30 -61.49
C THR A 42 32.12 -39.61 -62.82
N ALA A 43 31.33 -39.90 -63.85
CA ALA A 43 31.82 -40.24 -65.19
C ALA A 43 32.53 -39.03 -65.82
N GLY A 44 33.85 -39.13 -66.01
CA GLY A 44 34.66 -38.11 -66.68
C GLY A 44 35.88 -37.61 -65.90
N HIS A 45 35.97 -37.92 -64.59
CA HIS A 45 37.14 -37.60 -63.77
C HIS A 45 37.77 -38.89 -63.23
N ALA A 46 38.97 -39.23 -63.66
CA ALA A 46 39.73 -40.35 -63.11
C ALA A 46 40.37 -39.94 -61.77
N CYS A 47 39.55 -39.65 -60.76
CA CYS A 47 40.01 -39.42 -59.40
C CYS A 47 40.28 -40.79 -58.75
N THR A 48 41.51 -41.01 -58.29
CA THR A 48 41.84 -42.22 -57.53
C THR A 48 41.18 -42.16 -56.15
N LYS A 49 40.90 -43.33 -55.53
CA LYS A 49 40.32 -43.39 -54.16
C LYS A 49 41.14 -42.56 -53.15
N THR A 50 42.46 -42.51 -53.33
CA THR A 50 43.38 -41.71 -52.51
C THR A 50 43.26 -40.22 -52.75
N GLU A 51 43.12 -39.77 -54.00
CA GLU A 51 42.90 -38.36 -54.32
C GLU A 51 41.53 -37.89 -53.83
N ALA A 52 40.49 -38.72 -53.96
CA ALA A 52 39.16 -38.42 -53.43
C ALA A 52 39.18 -38.27 -51.91
N ALA A 53 39.87 -39.17 -51.20
CA ALA A 53 40.03 -39.09 -49.75
C ALA A 53 40.80 -37.82 -49.31
N LEU A 54 41.86 -37.45 -50.04
CA LEU A 54 42.61 -36.21 -49.78
C LEU A 54 41.76 -34.97 -50.04
N LEU A 55 40.96 -34.95 -51.11
CA LEU A 55 40.03 -33.86 -51.41
C LEU A 55 38.97 -33.70 -50.32
N CYS A 56 38.36 -34.80 -49.85
CA CYS A 56 37.42 -34.77 -48.73
C CYS A 56 38.07 -34.25 -47.44
N ALA A 57 39.30 -34.68 -47.14
CA ALA A 57 40.03 -34.21 -45.98
C ALA A 57 40.36 -32.70 -46.06
N LEU A 58 40.77 -32.23 -47.24
CA LEU A 58 41.05 -30.81 -47.50
C LEU A 58 39.78 -29.96 -47.38
N ASP A 59 38.66 -30.40 -47.96
CA ASP A 59 37.37 -29.72 -47.87
C ASP A 59 36.88 -29.64 -46.41
N TYR A 60 36.93 -30.75 -45.68
CA TYR A 60 36.60 -30.75 -44.24
C TYR A 60 37.49 -29.81 -43.43
N SER A 61 38.81 -29.79 -43.70
CA SER A 61 39.74 -28.88 -43.01
C SER A 61 39.43 -27.41 -43.30
N THR A 62 39.05 -27.08 -44.54
CA THR A 62 38.68 -25.73 -44.96
C THR A 62 37.38 -25.28 -44.30
N ARG A 63 36.37 -26.16 -44.27
CA ARG A 63 35.11 -25.91 -43.55
C ARG A 63 35.34 -25.68 -42.06
N CYS A 64 36.23 -26.46 -41.43
CA CYS A 64 36.59 -26.27 -40.02
C CYS A 64 37.28 -24.93 -39.77
N MET A 65 38.12 -24.46 -40.70
CA MET A 65 38.73 -23.13 -40.60
C MET A 65 37.68 -22.03 -40.66
N HIS A 66 36.78 -22.06 -41.63
CA HIS A 66 35.69 -21.08 -41.74
C HIS A 66 34.73 -21.11 -40.54
N LEU A 67 34.43 -22.30 -40.01
CA LEU A 67 33.63 -22.44 -38.80
C LEU A 67 34.33 -21.81 -37.58
N LYS A 68 35.64 -22.01 -37.44
CA LYS A 68 36.42 -21.39 -36.35
C LYS A 68 36.46 -19.87 -36.47
N GLU A 69 36.71 -19.34 -37.67
CA GLU A 69 36.65 -17.91 -37.94
C GLU A 69 35.26 -17.35 -37.59
N ARG A 70 34.19 -18.04 -38.00
CA ARG A 70 32.82 -17.61 -37.72
C ARG A 70 32.45 -17.67 -36.24
N VAL A 71 32.90 -18.69 -35.53
CA VAL A 71 32.71 -18.80 -34.08
C VAL A 71 33.46 -17.66 -33.38
N GLN A 72 34.70 -17.39 -33.77
CA GLN A 72 35.48 -16.29 -33.21
C GLN A 72 34.83 -14.92 -33.49
N GLU A 73 34.31 -14.70 -34.69
CA GLU A 73 33.52 -13.51 -35.01
C GLU A 73 32.31 -13.37 -34.09
N LEU A 74 31.54 -14.45 -33.89
CA LEU A 74 30.36 -14.43 -33.03
C LEU A 74 30.72 -14.20 -31.56
N GLU A 75 31.80 -14.80 -31.07
CA GLU A 75 32.33 -14.55 -29.73
C GLU A 75 32.75 -13.09 -29.56
N ASN A 76 33.38 -12.50 -30.57
CA ASN A 76 33.72 -11.08 -30.57
C ASN A 76 32.45 -10.21 -30.59
N TYR A 77 31.45 -10.54 -31.42
CA TYR A 77 30.17 -9.82 -31.43
C TYR A 77 29.45 -9.88 -30.09
N VAL A 78 29.44 -11.03 -29.42
CA VAL A 78 28.85 -11.18 -28.09
C VAL A 78 29.64 -10.36 -27.06
N SER A 79 30.97 -10.40 -27.13
CA SER A 79 31.85 -9.65 -26.22
C SER A 79 31.75 -8.13 -26.42
N GLU A 80 31.57 -7.67 -27.66
CA GLU A 80 31.38 -6.26 -28.00
C GLU A 80 29.97 -5.77 -27.68
N ALA A 81 28.96 -6.63 -27.85
CA ALA A 81 27.58 -6.32 -27.49
C ALA A 81 27.36 -6.29 -25.97
N ASP A 82 28.15 -7.06 -25.21
CA ASP A 82 28.12 -7.07 -23.75
C ASP A 82 29.53 -7.04 -23.13
N PRO A 83 30.18 -5.87 -23.11
CA PRO A 83 31.54 -5.72 -22.56
C PRO A 83 31.59 -5.87 -21.02
N THR A 84 30.44 -5.98 -20.36
CA THR A 84 30.30 -6.03 -18.89
C THR A 84 29.75 -7.35 -18.38
N GLY A 85 29.23 -8.23 -19.24
CA GLY A 85 28.46 -9.41 -18.84
C GLY A 85 27.11 -9.04 -18.20
N ASP A 86 26.68 -7.79 -18.34
CA ASP A 86 25.40 -7.30 -17.83
C ASP A 86 24.36 -7.55 -18.91
N THR A 87 23.81 -8.77 -18.88
CA THR A 87 22.59 -9.10 -19.62
C THR A 87 21.58 -7.95 -19.49
N TYR A 88 20.90 -7.58 -20.57
CA TYR A 88 19.90 -6.50 -20.59
C TYR A 88 18.91 -6.59 -19.40
N GLU A 89 18.56 -7.81 -18.99
CA GLU A 89 17.75 -8.09 -17.80
C GLU A 89 18.40 -7.64 -16.49
N ALA A 90 19.71 -7.81 -16.30
CA ALA A 90 20.42 -7.36 -15.10
C ALA A 90 20.40 -5.83 -14.96
N SER A 91 20.51 -5.10 -16.07
CA SER A 91 20.40 -3.64 -16.09
C SER A 91 18.97 -3.17 -15.76
N LEU A 92 17.96 -3.82 -16.33
CA LEU A 92 16.55 -3.54 -16.03
C LEU A 92 16.24 -3.80 -14.55
N LEU A 93 16.64 -4.96 -14.03
CA LEU A 93 16.45 -5.34 -12.63
C LEU A 93 17.16 -4.39 -11.67
N ARG A 94 18.33 -3.86 -12.04
CA ARG A 94 19.02 -2.84 -11.24
C ARG A 94 18.23 -1.54 -11.20
N GLY A 95 17.69 -1.09 -12.34
CA GLY A 95 16.85 0.10 -12.41
C GLY A 95 15.54 -0.03 -11.62
N GLU A 96 14.87 -1.18 -11.71
CA GLU A 96 13.67 -1.47 -10.92
C GLU A 96 13.97 -1.50 -9.42
N ASN A 97 15.08 -2.11 -9.01
CA ASN A 97 15.52 -2.11 -7.60
C ASN A 97 15.78 -0.69 -7.08
N GLU A 98 16.39 0.18 -7.89
CA GLU A 98 16.64 1.57 -7.52
C GLU A 98 15.33 2.36 -7.38
N ASN A 99 14.39 2.15 -8.29
CA ASN A 99 13.06 2.75 -8.22
C ASN A 99 12.27 2.28 -6.99
N LEU A 100 12.29 0.97 -6.69
CA LEU A 100 11.66 0.41 -5.49
C LEU A 100 12.28 0.96 -4.20
N ARG A 101 13.60 1.14 -4.16
CA ARG A 101 14.29 1.79 -3.03
C ARG A 101 13.88 3.25 -2.86
N ALA A 102 13.74 3.99 -3.96
CA ALA A 102 13.27 5.37 -3.93
C ALA A 102 11.82 5.47 -3.39
N GLN A 103 10.93 4.60 -3.87
CA GLN A 103 9.54 4.54 -3.39
C GLN A 103 9.46 4.18 -1.90
N LEU A 104 10.26 3.20 -1.45
CA LEU A 104 10.35 2.85 -0.02
C LEU A 104 10.86 4.02 0.84
N ALA A 105 11.83 4.79 0.34
CA ALA A 105 12.34 5.96 1.05
C ALA A 105 11.26 7.05 1.21
N VAL A 106 10.49 7.31 0.14
CA VAL A 106 9.36 8.27 0.18
C VAL A 106 8.30 7.79 1.16
N SER A 107 7.85 6.53 1.05
CA SER A 107 6.82 5.98 1.93
C SER A 107 7.24 5.98 3.40
N ARG A 108 8.51 5.71 3.71
CA ARG A 108 9.05 5.86 5.08
C ARG A 108 9.01 7.29 5.56
N GLY A 109 9.40 8.26 4.73
CA GLY A 109 9.32 9.68 5.06
C GLY A 109 7.89 10.14 5.33
N GLU A 110 6.91 9.66 4.54
CA GLU A 110 5.49 9.93 4.78
C GLU A 110 5.00 9.32 6.10
N TYR A 111 5.42 8.09 6.41
CA TYR A 111 5.07 7.43 7.67
C TYR A 111 5.64 8.19 8.89
N ASP A 112 6.89 8.63 8.82
CA ASP A 112 7.53 9.41 9.88
C ASP A 112 6.83 10.76 10.10
N ALA A 113 6.44 11.43 9.01
CA ALA A 113 5.66 12.67 9.07
C ALA A 113 4.29 12.44 9.73
N LEU A 114 3.56 11.39 9.33
CA LEU A 114 2.28 11.02 9.93
C LEU A 114 2.41 10.64 11.41
N LEU A 115 3.50 10.01 11.80
CA LEU A 115 3.79 9.68 13.20
C LEU A 115 4.00 10.96 14.01
N GLN A 116 4.75 11.92 13.47
CA GLN A 116 4.97 13.22 14.09
C GLN A 116 3.65 14.01 14.22
N ASP A 117 2.83 14.04 13.16
CA ASP A 117 1.53 14.70 13.18
C ASP A 117 0.60 14.07 14.23
N ASN A 118 0.53 12.75 14.32
CA ASN A 118 -0.23 12.07 15.36
C ASN A 118 0.23 12.46 16.77
N ALA A 119 1.55 12.53 17.00
CA ALA A 119 2.07 12.98 18.29
C ALA A 119 1.62 14.41 18.63
N THR A 120 1.62 15.33 17.65
CA THR A 120 1.12 16.70 17.86
C THR A 120 -0.39 16.73 18.14
N LEU A 121 -1.17 15.91 17.45
CA LEU A 121 -2.62 15.80 17.67
C LEU A 121 -2.94 15.27 19.06
N PHE A 122 -2.22 14.24 19.55
CA PHE A 122 -2.38 13.76 20.92
C PHE A 122 -2.09 14.85 21.95
N GLN A 123 -1.03 15.65 21.74
CA GLN A 123 -0.70 16.77 22.62
C GLN A 123 -1.77 17.87 22.60
N LEU A 124 -2.29 18.21 21.41
CA LEU A 124 -3.36 19.20 21.26
C LEU A 124 -4.66 18.72 21.92
N ASN A 125 -5.02 17.45 21.74
CA ASN A 125 -6.20 16.86 22.36
C ASN A 125 -6.08 16.89 23.89
N ALA A 126 -4.91 16.50 24.43
CA ALA A 126 -4.65 16.60 25.87
C ALA A 126 -4.80 18.03 26.41
N LYS A 127 -4.35 19.05 25.66
CA LYS A 127 -4.54 20.47 26.02
C LYS A 127 -6.01 20.88 25.98
N LEU A 128 -6.74 20.49 24.93
CA LEU A 128 -8.15 20.82 24.75
C LEU A 128 -8.99 20.22 25.87
N VAL A 129 -8.75 18.96 26.24
CA VAL A 129 -9.42 18.30 27.37
C VAL A 129 -9.20 19.05 28.68
N ARG A 130 -7.96 19.49 28.97
CA ARG A 130 -7.66 20.30 30.16
C ARG A 130 -8.41 21.63 30.16
N GLN A 131 -8.36 22.35 29.04
CA GLN A 131 -9.02 23.65 28.91
C GLN A 131 -10.55 23.53 29.09
N ASN A 132 -11.14 22.46 28.55
CA ASN A 132 -12.56 22.19 28.69
C ASN A 132 -12.92 21.84 30.15
N GLY A 133 -12.07 21.05 30.83
CA GLY A 133 -12.21 20.77 32.26
C GLY A 133 -12.16 22.04 33.12
N GLU A 134 -11.22 22.95 32.83
CA GLU A 134 -11.12 24.25 33.52
C GLU A 134 -12.30 25.18 33.22
N ALA A 135 -12.85 25.15 32.00
CA ALA A 135 -14.05 25.89 31.63
C ALA A 135 -15.28 25.37 32.40
N ASN A 136 -15.46 24.05 32.47
CA ASN A 136 -16.53 23.43 33.23
C ASN A 136 -16.42 23.75 34.73
N ALA A 137 -15.22 23.60 35.33
CA ALA A 137 -15.01 23.97 36.73
C ALA A 137 -15.21 25.48 37.01
N ARG A 138 -15.05 26.35 36.01
CA ARG A 138 -15.42 27.77 36.13
C ARG A 138 -16.93 27.96 36.08
N ALA A 139 -17.61 27.27 35.18
CA ALA A 139 -19.07 27.30 35.06
C ALA A 139 -19.74 26.80 36.36
N ASP A 140 -19.25 25.70 36.94
CA ASP A 140 -19.76 25.16 38.20
C ASP A 140 -19.62 26.17 39.34
N ARG A 141 -18.45 26.81 39.47
CA ARG A 141 -18.23 27.88 40.48
C ARG A 141 -19.16 29.07 40.29
N MET A 142 -19.42 29.47 39.04
CA MET A 142 -20.38 30.54 38.76
C MET A 142 -21.81 30.11 39.09
N HIS A 143 -22.17 28.85 38.80
CA HIS A 143 -23.48 28.31 39.15
C HIS A 143 -23.71 28.32 40.67
N ASP A 144 -22.72 27.88 41.45
CA ASP A 144 -22.77 27.92 42.91
C ASP A 144 -22.93 29.36 43.44
N GLN A 145 -22.20 30.32 42.87
CA GLN A 145 -22.35 31.74 43.20
C GLN A 145 -23.75 32.27 42.91
N VAL A 146 -24.32 31.91 41.75
CA VAL A 146 -25.69 32.30 41.38
C VAL A 146 -26.70 31.69 42.35
N LEU A 147 -26.56 30.42 42.72
CA LEU A 147 -27.42 29.79 43.72
C LEU A 147 -27.33 30.50 45.07
N SER A 148 -26.13 30.84 45.54
CA SER A 148 -25.93 31.61 46.77
C SER A 148 -26.66 32.95 46.74
N ILE A 149 -26.49 33.72 45.66
CA ILE A 149 -27.18 35.01 45.50
C ILE A 149 -28.70 34.82 45.47
N LEU A 150 -29.20 33.81 44.77
CA LEU A 150 -30.64 33.51 44.74
C LEU A 150 -31.18 33.18 46.13
N THR A 151 -30.42 32.46 46.97
CA THR A 151 -30.81 32.20 48.36
C THR A 151 -30.84 33.47 49.19
N GLU A 152 -29.85 34.34 49.08
CA GLU A 152 -29.82 35.64 49.78
C GLU A 152 -31.00 36.54 49.35
N VAL A 153 -31.29 36.61 48.05
CA VAL A 153 -32.43 37.36 47.52
C VAL A 153 -33.75 36.82 48.08
N ARG A 154 -33.88 35.49 48.20
CA ARG A 154 -35.06 34.86 48.80
C ARG A 154 -35.21 35.25 50.27
N GLU A 155 -34.13 35.16 51.06
CA GLU A 155 -34.16 35.57 52.47
C GLU A 155 -34.51 37.06 52.65
N LEU A 156 -33.96 37.93 51.79
CA LEU A 156 -34.27 39.36 51.82
C LEU A 156 -35.74 39.63 51.49
N ARG A 157 -36.32 38.89 50.53
CA ARG A 157 -37.75 38.97 50.23
C ARG A 157 -38.60 38.49 51.40
N GLU A 158 -38.22 37.40 52.06
CA GLU A 158 -38.90 36.90 53.27
C GLU A 158 -38.81 37.91 54.43
N LYS A 159 -37.65 38.52 54.68
CA LYS A 159 -37.49 39.60 55.68
C LYS A 159 -38.32 40.85 55.34
N LEU A 160 -38.34 41.27 54.07
CA LEU A 160 -39.14 42.41 53.62
C LEU A 160 -40.64 42.16 53.83
N THR A 161 -41.13 40.97 53.44
CA THR A 161 -42.53 40.61 53.66
C THR A 161 -42.89 40.57 55.15
N ALA A 162 -42.01 40.06 56.01
CA ALA A 162 -42.22 40.09 57.47
C ALA A 162 -42.31 41.52 58.04
N MET A 163 -41.40 42.44 57.66
CA MET A 163 -41.46 43.84 58.11
C MET A 163 -42.71 44.59 57.60
N CYS A 164 -43.18 44.28 56.39
CA CYS A 164 -44.42 44.83 55.84
C CYS A 164 -45.66 44.32 56.59
N VAL A 165 -45.59 43.17 57.27
CA VAL A 165 -46.66 42.66 58.14
C VAL A 165 -46.62 43.34 59.52
N GLU A 166 -45.44 43.63 60.06
CA GLU A 166 -45.29 44.34 61.35
C GLU A 166 -45.69 45.84 61.30
N THR A 167 -45.74 46.44 60.12
CA THR A 167 -46.17 47.84 59.91
C THR A 167 -47.64 48.01 59.49
N ARG A 168 -48.43 46.93 59.42
CA ARG A 168 -49.83 47.01 59.00
C ARG A 168 -50.81 46.85 60.17
N ALA A 169 -51.07 47.96 60.86
CA ALA A 169 -52.43 48.17 61.39
C ALA A 169 -53.39 48.29 60.19
N PRO A 170 -54.56 47.64 60.19
CA PRO A 170 -55.47 47.72 59.06
C PRO A 170 -56.22 49.06 59.11
N SER A 171 -55.74 50.09 58.42
CA SER A 171 -56.61 51.20 58.04
C SER A 171 -57.39 50.79 56.80
N ALA A 172 -58.64 50.39 57.03
CA ALA A 172 -59.64 50.25 55.99
C ALA A 172 -59.87 51.62 55.33
N SER A 173 -59.47 51.76 54.06
CA SER A 173 -60.19 52.59 53.08
C SER A 173 -59.74 52.23 51.67
N TYR A 174 -60.72 52.20 50.77
CA TYR A 174 -60.62 52.03 49.32
C TYR A 174 -60.22 50.65 48.79
N SER A 175 -61.23 49.81 48.60
CA SER A 175 -61.31 48.92 47.44
C SER A 175 -61.37 49.77 46.17
N ALA A 176 -60.20 50.08 45.60
CA ALA A 176 -60.11 50.34 44.17
C ALA A 176 -59.82 49.00 43.52
N TYR A 177 -60.77 48.46 42.74
CA TYR A 177 -60.42 47.53 41.69
C TYR A 177 -59.54 48.32 40.71
N GLU A 178 -58.22 48.21 40.84
CA GLU A 178 -57.35 48.54 39.73
C GLU A 178 -57.57 47.44 38.69
N GLU A 179 -58.37 47.75 37.66
CA GLU A 179 -58.31 47.00 36.41
C GLU A 179 -56.85 46.99 35.98
N GLU A 180 -56.28 45.78 35.82
CA GLU A 180 -54.97 45.61 35.19
C GLU A 180 -54.98 46.42 33.89
N PRO A 181 -53.98 47.30 33.65
CA PRO A 181 -53.94 48.05 32.41
C PRO A 181 -53.90 47.05 31.27
N ALA A 182 -54.95 47.02 30.46
CA ALA A 182 -54.98 46.23 29.25
C ALA A 182 -53.78 46.65 28.40
N ILE A 183 -52.78 45.77 28.29
CA ILE A 183 -51.63 45.97 27.43
C ILE A 183 -52.20 46.02 26.01
N GLU A 184 -52.21 47.20 25.39
CA GLU A 184 -52.57 47.35 23.98
C GLU A 184 -51.51 46.64 23.13
N VAL A 185 -51.71 45.35 22.89
CA VAL A 185 -50.87 44.55 22.01
C VAL A 185 -51.04 45.10 20.60
N THR A 186 -49.98 45.65 20.03
CA THR A 186 -50.01 46.19 18.67
C THR A 186 -50.34 45.06 17.67
N PRO A 187 -50.93 45.36 16.49
CA PRO A 187 -51.28 44.32 15.51
C PRO A 187 -50.07 43.47 15.08
N ALA A 188 -48.87 44.04 15.13
CA ALA A 188 -47.62 43.36 14.85
C ALA A 188 -47.24 42.35 15.94
N GLU A 189 -47.41 42.70 17.21
CA GLU A 189 -47.13 41.81 18.34
C GLU A 189 -48.13 40.64 18.39
N GLN A 190 -49.40 40.86 18.05
CA GLN A 190 -50.38 39.77 17.95
C GLN A 190 -50.06 38.78 16.82
N GLN A 191 -49.47 39.25 15.71
CA GLN A 191 -49.00 38.36 14.64
C GLN A 191 -47.81 37.51 15.09
N VAL A 192 -46.91 38.08 15.88
CA VAL A 192 -45.76 37.37 16.43
C VAL A 192 -46.23 36.29 17.40
N THR A 193 -47.12 36.60 18.34
CA THR A 193 -47.63 35.62 19.30
C THR A 193 -48.36 34.47 18.59
N ARG A 194 -49.23 34.75 17.61
CA ARG A 194 -49.87 33.69 16.80
C ARG A 194 -48.88 32.84 16.01
N LYS A 195 -47.81 33.46 15.50
CA LYS A 195 -46.75 32.73 14.78
C LYS A 195 -46.02 31.75 15.69
N TYR A 196 -45.77 32.11 16.94
CA TYR A 196 -45.12 31.22 17.91
C TYR A 196 -46.07 30.19 18.54
N GLU A 197 -47.36 30.52 18.68
CA GLU A 197 -48.38 29.56 19.14
C GLU A 197 -48.75 28.51 18.09
N GLN A 198 -48.59 28.83 16.80
CA GLN A 198 -48.81 27.89 15.69
C GLN A 198 -47.57 27.08 15.30
N MET A 199 -46.40 27.39 15.89
CA MET A 199 -45.22 26.56 15.69
C MET A 199 -45.29 25.37 16.62
N ASP A 200 -45.56 24.20 16.04
CA ASP A 200 -45.48 22.92 16.73
C ASP A 200 -44.00 22.68 17.12
N LEU A 201 -43.68 22.77 18.41
CA LEU A 201 -42.30 22.67 18.91
C LEU A 201 -41.66 21.32 18.54
N ASP A 202 -42.47 20.29 18.33
CA ASP A 202 -42.05 18.95 17.89
C ASP A 202 -41.63 18.92 16.41
N GLU A 203 -42.15 19.82 15.57
CA GLU A 203 -41.77 19.90 14.15
C GLU A 203 -40.41 20.61 13.98
N ILE A 204 -40.10 21.59 14.84
CA ILE A 204 -38.80 22.30 14.81
C ILE A 204 -37.65 21.42 15.32
N LEU A 205 -37.89 20.62 16.38
CA LEU A 205 -36.89 19.67 16.88
C LEU A 205 -36.60 18.53 15.88
N ASN A 206 -37.59 18.17 15.05
CA ASN A 206 -37.46 17.13 14.02
C ASN A 206 -36.95 17.64 12.66
N THR A 207 -37.03 18.95 12.39
CA THR A 207 -36.54 19.58 11.14
C THR A 207 -35.20 20.30 11.28
N ALA A 208 -34.68 20.44 12.50
CA ALA A 208 -33.30 20.87 12.71
C ALA A 208 -32.35 19.96 11.92
N PRO A 209 -31.44 20.50 11.09
CA PRO A 209 -30.54 19.69 10.28
C PRO A 209 -29.68 18.87 11.24
N LYS A 210 -29.94 17.57 11.32
CA LYS A 210 -29.04 16.62 11.95
C LYS A 210 -27.71 16.79 11.24
N GLY A 211 -26.77 17.46 11.90
CA GLY A 211 -25.43 17.69 11.38
C GLY A 211 -24.91 16.37 10.83
N GLY A 212 -24.68 16.34 9.52
CA GLY A 212 -24.10 15.19 8.85
C GLY A 212 -22.75 14.93 9.48
N ARG A 213 -22.70 13.95 10.39
CA ARG A 213 -21.45 13.33 10.77
C ARG A 213 -20.96 12.64 9.51
N PRO A 214 -19.78 12.99 8.96
CA PRO A 214 -19.24 12.23 7.85
C PRO A 214 -19.05 10.79 8.35
N THR A 215 -19.79 9.87 7.76
CA THR A 215 -19.49 8.44 7.87
C THR A 215 -18.11 8.22 7.24
N PRO A 216 -17.20 7.48 7.89
CA PRO A 216 -15.95 7.10 7.26
C PRO A 216 -16.27 6.30 5.98
N PRO A 217 -15.44 6.40 4.92
CA PRO A 217 -15.67 5.66 3.69
C PRO A 217 -15.68 4.17 4.01
N THR A 218 -16.78 3.51 3.63
CA THR A 218 -16.90 2.06 3.59
C THR A 218 -15.76 1.52 2.74
N ALA A 219 -14.81 0.84 3.37
CA ALA A 219 -13.81 0.04 2.67
C ALA A 219 -14.53 -1.01 1.81
N PRO A 220 -14.03 -1.34 0.60
CA PRO A 220 -14.61 -2.39 -0.21
C PRO A 220 -14.58 -3.71 0.55
N LEU A 221 -15.74 -4.35 0.59
CA LEU A 221 -15.97 -5.69 1.12
C LEU A 221 -15.00 -6.66 0.43
N LEU A 222 -13.93 -7.06 1.12
CA LEU A 222 -13.18 -8.25 0.76
C LEU A 222 -14.02 -9.44 1.21
N ASP A 223 -14.44 -10.21 0.22
CA ASP A 223 -15.07 -11.52 0.36
C ASP A 223 -14.11 -12.44 1.12
N ALA A 224 -14.50 -12.84 2.34
CA ALA A 224 -13.79 -13.82 3.14
C ALA A 224 -14.82 -14.78 3.73
N THR A 225 -15.06 -15.85 2.98
CA THR A 225 -15.65 -17.09 3.45
C THR A 225 -14.69 -17.81 4.41
N GLY A 226 -15.18 -18.19 5.59
CA GLY A 226 -14.57 -19.16 6.53
C GLY A 226 -13.29 -18.67 7.23
N ASP A 227 -12.95 -19.05 8.46
CA ASP A 227 -13.48 -19.99 9.43
C ASP A 227 -13.03 -19.54 10.83
N GLU A 228 -13.63 -20.16 11.85
CA GLU A 228 -13.34 -20.05 13.28
C GLU A 228 -11.83 -20.07 13.64
N ASP A 229 -11.39 -19.22 14.58
CA ASP A 229 -10.80 -19.67 15.85
C ASP A 229 -10.25 -18.51 16.71
N THR A 230 -10.65 -18.55 18.00
CA THR A 230 -10.10 -17.95 19.25
C THR A 230 -9.17 -16.71 19.21
N PRO A 231 -9.43 -15.66 20.03
CA PRO A 231 -8.47 -14.56 20.19
C PRO A 231 -7.26 -14.96 21.06
N PRO A 232 -6.02 -14.57 20.70
CA PRO A 232 -4.86 -14.79 21.56
C PRO A 232 -4.88 -13.87 22.79
N SER A 233 -4.51 -14.42 23.95
CA SER A 233 -4.39 -13.68 25.20
C SER A 233 -3.19 -12.73 25.19
N ILE A 234 -3.36 -11.57 25.84
CA ILE A 234 -2.41 -10.43 26.00
C ILE A 234 -1.11 -10.79 26.76
N SER A 235 -0.82 -12.07 27.01
CA SER A 235 0.35 -12.52 27.78
C SER A 235 1.65 -12.66 26.97
N ASP A 236 1.58 -12.75 25.64
CA ASP A 236 2.74 -13.16 24.82
C ASP A 236 3.53 -11.98 24.19
N VAL A 237 3.19 -10.73 24.48
CA VAL A 237 3.86 -9.55 23.87
C VAL A 237 4.93 -8.91 24.78
N LEU A 238 5.16 -9.43 25.99
CA LEU A 238 6.08 -8.82 26.96
C LEU A 238 7.45 -9.50 27.16
N ASP A 239 7.80 -10.53 26.39
CA ASP A 239 9.08 -11.25 26.57
C ASP A 239 10.15 -11.01 25.47
N PHE A 240 10.04 -9.94 24.66
CA PHE A 240 11.04 -9.66 23.63
C PHE A 240 11.86 -8.38 23.83
N ASN A 241 12.01 -7.92 25.08
CA ASN A 241 12.91 -6.80 25.37
C ASN A 241 13.80 -7.02 26.61
N THR A 242 14.47 -8.16 26.67
CA THR A 242 15.73 -8.32 27.43
C THR A 242 16.62 -9.37 26.74
N GLY A 243 17.54 -8.92 25.89
CA GLY A 243 18.50 -9.80 25.20
C GLY A 243 19.63 -8.98 24.56
N ALA A 244 20.71 -8.83 25.33
CA ALA A 244 21.97 -8.15 25.03
C ALA A 244 22.51 -8.28 23.59
N GLN A 245 23.09 -7.19 23.07
CA GLN A 245 24.54 -7.01 22.92
C GLN A 245 24.89 -5.57 22.50
#